data_AF-A0A426FP51-F1
#
_entry.id   AF-A0A426FP51-F1
#
_cell.length_a   1.000
_cell.length_b   1.000
_cell.length_c   1.000
_cell.angle_alpha   90.00
_cell.angle_beta   90.00
_cell.angle_gamma   90.00
#
_symmetry.space_group_name_H-M   'P 1'
#
loop_
_entity.id
_entity.type
_entity.pdbx_description
1 polymer ?
#
loop_
_entity_poly.entity_id
_entity_poly.type
_entity_poly.pdbx_seq_one_letter_code
_entity_poly.pdbx_strand_id
1 'polypeptide(L)'
;MISRLFKHRQPAYRPQAQARQDALRNEKLATPSHLAERRSLLRAASAWLVAPSCVAAVTAVALDFLSPAVTAAQNRHFPDATQLGRIRFGQFPDATLGRKAVRLGAGARIYNQDNLIVPPVSVHGKSFVVGYLAGPTGEITTVWILSEEEYRALRRRNR
;
A
#
# COMPACT_ATOMS: atom_id res chain seq x y z
N MET A 1 50.78 -12.91 -30.92
CA MET A 1 51.09 -11.49 -30.72
C MET A 1 49.78 -10.71 -30.77
N ILE A 2 49.49 -9.93 -29.72
CA ILE A 2 48.47 -8.86 -29.61
C ILE A 2 47.03 -9.26 -29.19
N SER A 3 46.77 -9.06 -27.89
CA SER A 3 45.72 -8.20 -27.30
C SER A 3 44.26 -8.35 -27.76
N ARG A 4 43.23 -8.33 -26.90
CA ARG A 4 43.09 -7.60 -25.64
C ARG A 4 41.82 -8.10 -24.93
N LEU A 5 41.92 -8.21 -23.61
CA LEU A 5 40.84 -8.51 -22.67
C LEU A 5 39.59 -7.64 -22.90
N PHE A 6 38.48 -8.24 -23.33
CA PHE A 6 37.13 -7.69 -23.12
C PHE A 6 36.54 -8.28 -21.84
N LYS A 7 37.00 -7.77 -20.70
CA LYS A 7 36.36 -8.01 -19.40
C LYS A 7 35.11 -7.12 -19.33
N HIS A 8 34.01 -7.59 -19.90
CA HIS A 8 32.70 -6.98 -19.70
C HIS A 8 32.37 -6.97 -18.21
N ARG A 9 32.46 -5.80 -17.57
CA ARG A 9 31.84 -5.57 -16.26
C ARG A 9 30.33 -5.54 -16.46
N GLN A 10 29.69 -6.69 -16.34
CA GLN A 10 28.25 -6.74 -16.13
C GLN A 10 27.95 -6.11 -14.76
N PRO A 11 27.12 -5.07 -14.65
CA PRO A 11 26.63 -4.64 -13.34
C PRO A 11 25.75 -5.77 -12.81
N ALA A 12 26.22 -6.45 -11.75
CA ALA A 12 25.45 -7.48 -11.09
C ALA A 12 24.10 -6.90 -10.65
N TYR A 13 23.01 -7.42 -11.21
CA TYR A 13 21.65 -7.06 -10.82
C TYR A 13 21.47 -7.41 -9.34
N ARG A 14 21.46 -6.40 -8.47
CA ARG A 14 21.17 -6.54 -7.04
C ARG A 14 19.65 -6.64 -6.87
N PRO A 15 19.11 -7.75 -6.32
CA PRO A 15 17.72 -7.84 -5.91
C PRO A 15 17.38 -6.67 -4.98
N GLN A 16 16.25 -5.99 -5.24
CA GLN A 16 15.82 -4.79 -4.51
C GLN A 16 15.70 -5.03 -2.98
N ALA A 17 15.48 -6.28 -2.57
CA ALA A 17 15.47 -6.70 -1.16
C ALA A 17 16.84 -6.59 -0.49
N GLN A 18 17.93 -6.97 -1.17
CA GLN A 18 19.29 -6.91 -0.63
C GLN A 18 19.78 -5.46 -0.53
N ALA A 19 19.46 -4.61 -1.52
CA ALA A 19 19.80 -3.18 -1.45
C ALA A 19 19.14 -2.47 -0.25
N ARG A 20 17.90 -2.85 0.10
CA ARG A 20 17.22 -2.34 1.30
C ARG A 20 17.89 -2.83 2.59
N GLN A 21 18.29 -4.09 2.66
CA GLN A 21 18.98 -4.64 3.83
C GLN A 21 20.36 -4.00 4.02
N ASP A 22 21.08 -3.75 2.93
CA ASP A 22 22.39 -3.08 2.96
C ASP A 22 22.26 -1.62 3.43
N ALA A 23 21.19 -0.91 3.01
CA ALA A 23 20.91 0.45 3.46
C ALA A 23 20.62 0.49 4.97
N LEU A 24 19.75 -0.41 5.47
CA LEU A 24 19.43 -0.51 6.89
C LEU A 24 20.65 -0.91 7.74
N ARG A 25 21.51 -1.79 7.21
CA ARG A 25 22.76 -2.20 7.86
C ARG A 25 23.74 -1.03 7.99
N ASN A 26 23.86 -0.21 6.95
CA ASN A 26 24.73 0.97 6.95
C ASN A 26 24.20 2.09 7.85
N GLU A 27 22.88 2.22 8.00
CA GLU A 27 22.27 3.15 8.97
C GLU A 27 22.66 2.78 10.41
N LYS A 28 22.71 1.48 10.72
CA LYS A 28 23.11 0.97 12.04
C LYS A 28 24.60 1.19 12.37
N LEU A 29 25.44 1.46 11.36
CA LEU A 29 26.85 1.78 11.51
C LEU A 29 27.10 3.29 11.70
N ALA A 30 26.11 4.13 11.43
CA ALA A 30 26.23 5.59 11.43
C ALA A 30 25.65 6.26 12.70
N THR A 31 25.66 5.57 13.86
CA THR A 31 25.34 6.21 15.14
C THR A 31 26.65 6.70 15.78
N PRO A 32 26.95 8.02 15.78
CA PRO A 32 28.04 8.55 16.58
C PRO A 32 27.70 8.33 18.05
N SER A 33 28.49 7.48 18.69
CA SER A 33 28.56 7.29 20.12
C SER A 33 29.00 8.59 20.81
N HIS A 34 28.05 9.49 21.09
CA HIS A 34 28.22 10.53 22.10
C HIS A 34 28.12 9.89 23.49
N LEU A 35 29.17 9.14 23.84
CA LEU A 35 29.43 8.63 25.17
C LEU A 35 30.57 9.45 25.79
N ALA A 36 30.32 10.74 25.87
CA ALA A 36 31.08 11.74 26.60
C ALA A 36 30.03 12.84 26.80
N GLU A 37 29.59 13.21 27.98
CA GLU A 37 30.34 13.47 29.18
C GLU A 37 29.31 14.03 30.15
N ARG A 38 29.23 13.52 31.38
CA ARG A 38 29.00 14.31 32.60
C ARG A 38 28.70 13.41 33.79
N ARG A 39 29.81 12.99 34.39
CA ARG A 39 29.91 12.63 35.80
C ARG A 39 29.49 13.87 36.61
N SER A 40 28.42 13.78 37.37
CA SER A 40 28.23 14.62 38.55
C SER A 40 27.61 13.74 39.63
N LEU A 41 28.51 13.32 40.50
CA LEU A 41 28.27 12.46 41.64
C LEU A 41 27.40 13.18 42.66
N LEU A 42 26.39 12.46 43.15
CA LEU A 42 25.97 12.37 44.54
C LEU A 42 25.95 13.68 45.35
N ARG A 43 24.74 14.21 45.59
CA ARG A 43 24.42 14.80 46.90
C ARG A 43 23.08 14.28 47.40
N ALA A 44 23.22 13.23 48.20
CA ALA A 44 22.68 13.10 49.55
C ALA A 44 21.30 13.69 49.86
N ALA A 45 20.48 12.81 50.44
CA ALA A 45 19.69 13.06 51.63
C ALA A 45 18.59 14.12 51.51
N SER A 46 17.34 13.68 51.51
CA SER A 46 16.65 13.45 52.79
C SER A 46 15.18 13.14 52.51
N ALA A 47 14.75 12.02 53.05
CA ALA A 47 13.34 11.74 53.23
C ALA A 47 12.79 12.74 54.24
N TRP A 48 11.76 13.49 53.85
CA TRP A 48 10.77 14.03 54.76
C TRP A 48 9.39 13.66 54.22
N LEU A 49 8.73 12.79 54.99
CA LEU A 49 7.30 12.48 54.92
C LEU A 49 6.46 13.73 55.28
N VAL A 50 5.13 13.62 55.09
CA VAL A 50 4.01 14.55 55.44
C VAL A 50 3.56 15.40 54.23
N ALA A 51 2.30 15.47 53.77
CA ALA A 51 1.00 14.88 54.10
C ALA A 51 0.02 15.13 52.91
N PRO A 52 -1.16 14.47 52.86
CA PRO A 52 -2.05 14.39 51.71
C PRO A 52 -3.13 15.49 51.69
N SER A 53 -3.90 15.52 50.59
CA SER A 53 -5.11 16.33 50.32
C SER A 53 -4.91 17.73 49.73
N CYS A 54 -4.99 17.81 48.40
CA CYS A 54 -5.71 18.89 47.71
C CYS A 54 -6.34 18.34 46.42
N VAL A 55 -7.67 18.24 46.46
CA VAL A 55 -8.59 18.46 45.34
C VAL A 55 -8.51 17.48 44.17
N ALA A 56 -9.35 16.45 44.28
CA ALA A 56 -9.83 15.64 43.17
C ALA A 56 -10.57 16.51 42.14
N ALA A 57 -9.92 16.89 41.03
CA ALA A 57 -10.59 17.54 39.90
C ALA A 57 -9.80 17.48 38.59
N VAL A 58 -9.11 16.40 38.23
CA VAL A 58 -8.45 16.30 36.91
C VAL A 58 -8.40 14.86 36.38
N THR A 59 -9.54 14.20 36.17
CA THR A 59 -9.53 12.90 35.45
C THR A 59 -10.84 12.66 34.68
N ALA A 60 -11.17 13.48 33.67
CA ALA A 60 -12.24 13.14 32.73
C ALA A 60 -12.16 13.89 31.39
N VAL A 61 -11.02 13.90 30.70
CA VAL A 61 -10.98 14.26 29.26
C VAL A 61 -9.95 13.39 28.56
N ALA A 62 -10.30 12.13 28.27
CA ALA A 62 -9.42 11.27 27.48
C ALA A 62 -10.20 10.13 26.81
N LEU A 63 -11.30 10.41 26.10
CA LEU A 63 -12.02 9.38 25.35
C LEU A 63 -12.72 9.90 24.07
N ASP A 64 -12.12 10.84 23.33
CA ASP A 64 -12.67 11.28 22.03
C ASP A 64 -11.76 11.00 20.81
N PHE A 65 -10.57 10.39 21.01
CA PHE A 65 -9.59 10.24 19.92
C PHE A 65 -9.63 8.91 19.15
N LEU A 66 -10.68 8.10 19.29
CA LEU A 66 -10.82 6.86 18.53
C LEU A 66 -11.87 6.99 17.42
N SER A 67 -11.68 7.96 16.52
CA SER A 67 -12.41 7.98 15.26
C SER A 67 -11.69 7.04 14.27
N PRO A 68 -12.36 6.03 13.69
CA PRO A 68 -11.75 5.27 12.60
C PRO A 68 -11.48 6.23 11.45
N ALA A 69 -10.25 6.22 10.93
CA ALA A 69 -9.92 6.97 9.72
C ALA A 69 -10.86 6.50 8.60
N VAL A 70 -11.87 7.31 8.28
CA VAL A 70 -12.64 7.14 7.05
C VAL A 70 -11.65 7.37 5.93
N THR A 71 -11.18 6.28 5.31
CA THR A 71 -10.44 6.36 4.04
C THR A 71 -11.38 7.04 3.06
N ALA A 72 -11.21 8.35 2.88
CA ALA A 72 -11.95 9.11 1.90
C ALA A 72 -11.75 8.41 0.56
N ALA A 73 -12.83 7.93 -0.05
CA ALA A 73 -12.82 7.33 -1.37
C ALA A 73 -12.09 8.32 -2.29
N GLN A 74 -10.87 7.97 -2.71
CA GLN A 74 -10.09 8.86 -3.54
C GLN A 74 -10.90 9.08 -4.82
N ASN A 75 -11.19 10.35 -5.12
CA ASN A 75 -11.96 10.72 -6.30
C ASN A 75 -11.11 10.47 -7.55
N ARG A 76 -10.99 9.20 -7.94
CA ARG A 76 -10.26 8.80 -9.15
C ARG A 76 -11.16 8.96 -10.37
N HIS A 77 -10.54 9.38 -11.46
CA HIS A 77 -11.26 9.62 -12.71
C HIS A 77 -11.47 8.30 -13.47
N PHE A 78 -12.71 8.00 -13.81
CA PHE A 78 -13.08 6.88 -14.67
C PHE A 78 -13.44 7.39 -16.08
N PRO A 79 -12.88 6.81 -17.16
CA PRO A 79 -13.27 7.15 -18.53
C PRO A 79 -14.76 6.89 -18.79
N ASP A 80 -15.39 7.64 -19.68
CA ASP A 80 -16.83 7.50 -19.96
C ASP A 80 -17.20 6.17 -20.62
N ALA A 81 -16.25 5.53 -21.32
CA ALA A 81 -16.43 4.20 -21.89
C ALA A 81 -16.39 3.06 -20.84
N THR A 82 -16.29 3.37 -19.54
CA THR A 82 -16.20 2.37 -18.47
C THR A 82 -17.50 1.60 -18.32
N GLN A 83 -17.41 0.29 -18.47
CA GLN A 83 -18.53 -0.63 -18.27
C GLN A 83 -18.50 -1.22 -16.86
N LEU A 84 -19.67 -1.48 -16.29
CA LEU A 84 -19.80 -2.09 -14.97
C LEU A 84 -20.04 -3.60 -15.09
N GLY A 85 -19.40 -4.39 -14.23
CA GLY A 85 -19.62 -5.82 -14.19
C GLY A 85 -19.08 -6.47 -12.92
N ARG A 86 -19.40 -7.75 -12.74
CA ARG A 86 -18.79 -8.59 -11.70
C ARG A 86 -17.80 -9.52 -12.37
N ILE A 87 -16.53 -9.39 -12.04
CA ILE A 87 -15.48 -10.24 -12.59
C ILE A 87 -15.04 -11.26 -11.54
N ARG A 88 -14.73 -12.48 -11.98
CA ARG A 88 -14.00 -13.48 -11.22
C ARG A 88 -12.68 -13.71 -11.94
N PHE A 89 -11.58 -13.45 -11.27
CA PHE A 89 -10.25 -13.62 -11.85
C PHE A 89 -9.87 -15.10 -11.81
N GLY A 90 -9.58 -15.68 -12.97
CA GLY A 90 -9.03 -17.02 -13.11
C GLY A 90 -7.51 -16.96 -13.21
N GLN A 91 -6.91 -18.03 -13.75
CA GLN A 91 -5.50 -18.04 -14.11
C GLN A 91 -5.28 -17.07 -15.26
N PHE A 92 -4.48 -16.01 -15.04
CA PHE A 92 -4.18 -15.03 -16.08
C PHE A 92 -3.70 -15.74 -17.38
N PRO A 93 -4.25 -15.39 -18.55
CA PRO A 93 -5.13 -14.25 -18.86
C PRO A 93 -6.64 -14.51 -18.74
N ASP A 94 -7.08 -15.68 -18.25
CA ASP A 94 -8.49 -16.05 -18.23
C ASP A 94 -9.25 -15.46 -17.04
N ALA A 95 -10.48 -15.01 -17.31
CA ALA A 95 -11.40 -14.49 -16.31
C ALA A 95 -12.86 -14.78 -16.68
N THR A 96 -13.77 -14.56 -15.75
CA THR A 96 -15.22 -14.71 -15.98
C THR A 96 -15.93 -13.43 -15.60
N LEU A 97 -16.60 -12.78 -16.56
CA LEU A 97 -17.41 -11.60 -16.34
C LEU A 97 -18.88 -12.03 -16.22
N GLY A 98 -19.41 -12.02 -15.00
CA GLY A 98 -20.73 -12.57 -14.67
C GLY A 98 -20.79 -14.06 -15.00
N ARG A 99 -21.42 -14.39 -16.13
CA ARG A 99 -21.54 -15.76 -16.67
C ARG A 99 -20.75 -15.99 -17.97
N LYS A 100 -20.08 -14.96 -18.49
CA LYS A 100 -19.34 -15.01 -19.76
C LYS A 100 -17.84 -15.20 -19.50
N ALA A 101 -17.24 -16.20 -20.14
CA ALA A 101 -15.78 -16.33 -20.16
C ALA A 101 -15.18 -15.17 -20.98
N VAL A 102 -14.18 -14.50 -20.43
CA VAL A 102 -13.50 -13.36 -21.04
C VAL A 102 -12.00 -13.48 -20.81
N ARG A 103 -11.20 -12.80 -21.63
CA ARG A 103 -9.75 -12.76 -21.47
C ARG A 103 -9.29 -11.36 -21.12
N LEU A 104 -8.31 -11.27 -20.24
CA LEU A 104 -7.56 -10.06 -19.97
C LEU A 104 -6.50 -9.90 -21.08
N GLY A 105 -6.36 -8.69 -21.62
CA GLY A 105 -5.33 -8.39 -22.61
C GLY A 105 -3.92 -8.57 -22.02
N ALA A 106 -2.91 -8.78 -22.88
CA ALA A 106 -1.53 -9.01 -22.45
C ALA A 106 -0.94 -7.86 -21.59
N GLY A 107 -1.43 -6.63 -21.80
CA GLY A 107 -1.08 -5.43 -21.02
C GLY A 107 -2.16 -5.00 -20.03
N ALA A 108 -3.05 -5.90 -19.62
CA ALA A 108 -4.19 -5.54 -18.78
C ALA A 108 -3.75 -4.98 -17.42
N ARG A 109 -4.34 -3.85 -17.03
CA ARG A 109 -4.06 -3.19 -15.73
C ARG A 109 -5.21 -3.41 -14.77
N ILE A 110 -4.91 -3.85 -13.55
CA ILE A 110 -5.89 -4.08 -12.49
C ILE A 110 -5.60 -3.08 -11.37
N TYR A 111 -6.51 -2.14 -11.15
CA TYR A 111 -6.41 -1.13 -10.10
C TYR A 111 -7.23 -1.53 -8.88
N ASN A 112 -6.66 -1.42 -7.68
CA ASN A 112 -7.40 -1.55 -6.43
C ASN A 112 -8.16 -0.26 -6.08
N GLN A 113 -8.81 -0.21 -4.91
CA GLN A 113 -9.57 0.97 -4.45
C GLN A 113 -8.67 2.18 -4.19
N ASP A 114 -7.40 1.96 -3.80
CA ASP A 114 -6.38 3.02 -3.63
C ASP A 114 -5.75 3.47 -4.96
N ASN A 115 -6.34 3.07 -6.10
CA ASN A 115 -5.84 3.35 -7.45
C ASN A 115 -4.41 2.84 -7.72
N LEU A 116 -3.98 1.79 -7.02
CA LEU A 116 -2.71 1.11 -7.21
C LEU A 116 -2.87 -0.11 -8.13
N ILE A 117 -1.87 -0.35 -8.97
CA ILE A 117 -1.85 -1.56 -9.81
C ILE A 117 -1.53 -2.76 -8.92
N VAL A 118 -2.42 -3.75 -8.92
CA VAL A 118 -2.24 -5.01 -8.21
C VAL A 118 -1.91 -6.14 -9.19
N PRO A 119 -1.00 -7.05 -8.81
CA PRO A 119 -0.64 -8.16 -9.70
C PRO A 119 -1.78 -9.18 -9.78
N PRO A 120 -1.99 -9.84 -10.94
CA PRO A 120 -3.09 -10.80 -11.13
C PRO A 120 -3.13 -11.92 -10.09
N VAL A 121 -1.97 -12.36 -9.59
CA VAL A 121 -1.87 -13.40 -8.55
C VAL A 121 -2.57 -13.02 -7.24
N SER A 122 -2.59 -11.74 -6.86
CA SER A 122 -3.21 -11.28 -5.61
C SER A 122 -4.74 -11.31 -5.65
N VAL A 123 -5.31 -11.26 -6.85
CA VAL A 123 -6.76 -11.23 -7.09
C VAL A 123 -7.30 -12.57 -7.63
N HIS A 124 -6.42 -13.51 -7.97
CA HIS A 124 -6.77 -14.84 -8.46
C HIS A 124 -7.80 -15.55 -7.57
N GLY A 125 -8.80 -16.17 -8.19
CA GLY A 125 -9.86 -16.95 -7.55
C GLY A 125 -10.95 -16.09 -6.86
N LYS A 126 -10.71 -14.79 -6.68
CA LYS A 126 -11.64 -13.87 -6.03
C LYS A 126 -12.60 -13.23 -7.05
N SER A 127 -13.75 -12.79 -6.56
CA SER A 127 -14.72 -12.06 -7.35
C SER A 127 -14.93 -10.66 -6.80
N PHE A 128 -15.00 -9.69 -7.70
CA PHE A 128 -15.14 -8.27 -7.38
C PHE A 128 -16.18 -7.61 -8.28
N VAL A 129 -16.82 -6.57 -7.76
CA VAL A 129 -17.55 -5.61 -8.58
C VAL A 129 -16.51 -4.65 -9.17
N VAL A 130 -16.51 -4.51 -10.49
CA VAL A 130 -15.48 -3.78 -11.21
C VAL A 130 -16.07 -2.85 -12.26
N GLY A 131 -15.35 -1.75 -12.50
CA GLY A 131 -15.41 -1.03 -13.76
C GLY A 131 -14.37 -1.62 -14.70
N TYR A 132 -14.67 -1.75 -15.98
CA TYR A 132 -13.71 -2.27 -16.95
C TYR A 132 -13.81 -1.56 -18.31
N LEU A 133 -12.70 -1.57 -19.04
CA LEU A 133 -12.65 -1.20 -20.45
C LEU A 133 -12.41 -2.45 -21.29
N ALA A 134 -13.29 -2.66 -22.28
CA ALA A 134 -13.08 -3.66 -23.32
C ALA A 134 -12.26 -3.06 -24.46
N GLY A 135 -11.28 -3.82 -24.94
CA GLY A 135 -10.54 -3.54 -26.16
C GLY A 135 -11.32 -3.89 -27.42
N PRO A 136 -10.76 -3.59 -28.60
CA PRO A 136 -11.44 -3.78 -29.89
C PRO A 136 -11.76 -5.24 -30.22
N THR A 137 -10.98 -6.18 -29.68
CA THR A 137 -11.17 -7.63 -29.85
C THR A 137 -12.07 -8.25 -28.77
N GLY A 138 -12.62 -7.44 -27.85
CA GLY A 138 -13.43 -7.90 -26.73
C GLY A 138 -12.64 -8.43 -25.53
N GLU A 139 -11.31 -8.31 -25.55
CA GLU A 139 -10.47 -8.52 -24.37
C GLU A 139 -10.61 -7.36 -23.38
N ILE A 140 -10.33 -7.60 -22.10
CA ILE A 140 -10.38 -6.52 -21.10
C ILE A 140 -9.00 -5.88 -20.99
N THR A 141 -8.92 -4.57 -21.23
CA THR A 141 -7.67 -3.80 -21.21
C THR A 141 -7.38 -3.18 -19.86
N THR A 142 -8.42 -2.72 -19.15
CA THR A 142 -8.28 -2.09 -17.83
C THR A 142 -9.41 -2.51 -16.92
N VAL A 143 -9.09 -2.77 -15.66
CA VAL A 143 -10.04 -3.13 -14.61
C VAL A 143 -9.81 -2.26 -13.39
N TRP A 144 -10.87 -1.70 -12.83
CA TRP A 144 -10.87 -1.03 -11.53
C TRP A 144 -11.75 -1.79 -10.57
N ILE A 145 -11.18 -2.24 -9.45
CA ILE A 145 -11.93 -2.81 -8.33
C ILE A 145 -12.63 -1.68 -7.61
N LEU A 146 -13.96 -1.69 -7.65
CA LEU A 146 -14.78 -0.59 -7.15
C LEU A 146 -15.08 -0.75 -5.66
N SER A 147 -15.18 0.37 -4.95
CA SER A 147 -15.91 0.44 -3.70
C SER A 147 -17.42 0.47 -3.96
N GLU A 148 -18.21 0.23 -2.91
CA GLU A 148 -19.67 0.31 -3.00
C GLU A 148 -20.16 1.72 -3.38
N GLU A 149 -19.47 2.76 -2.90
CA GLU A 149 -19.77 4.15 -3.20
C GLU A 149 -19.51 4.48 -4.67
N GLU A 150 -18.35 4.05 -5.19
CA GLU A 150 -17.97 4.23 -6.59
C GLU A 150 -18.92 3.48 -7.53
N TYR A 151 -19.29 2.25 -7.17
CA TYR A 151 -20.27 1.48 -7.93
C TYR A 151 -21.62 2.20 -8.02
N ARG A 152 -22.13 2.75 -6.91
CA ARG A 152 -23.36 3.55 -6.91
C ARG A 152 -23.23 4.83 -7.73
N ALA A 153 -22.09 5.50 -7.68
CA ALA A 153 -21.82 6.72 -8.45
C ALA A 153 -21.81 6.42 -9.97
N LEU A 154 -21.06 5.41 -10.41
CA LEU A 154 -21.01 5.01 -11.82
C LEU A 154 -22.35 4.47 -12.31
N ARG A 155 -23.08 3.71 -11.48
CA ARG A 155 -24.41 3.20 -11.85
C ARG A 155 -25.42 4.32 -12.04
N ARG A 156 -25.33 5.41 -11.27
CA ARG A 156 -26.16 6.61 -11.47
C ARG A 156 -25.81 7.35 -12.77
N ARG A 157 -24.53 7.38 -13.15
CA ARG A 157 -24.08 7.99 -14.42
C ARG A 157 -24.63 7.27 -15.65
N ASN A 158 -24.75 5.95 -15.59
CA ASN A 158 -25.18 5.11 -16.72
C ASN A 158 -26.70 4.87 -16.79
N ARG A 159 -27.51 5.63 -16.04
CA ARG A 159 -28.97 5.52 -16.03
C ARG A 159 -29.60 6.70 -16.74
#